data_AF-A0A5Q0LRV5-F1
#
_entry.id   AF-A0A5Q0LRV5-F1
#
_cell.length_a   1.000
_cell.length_b   1.000
_cell.length_c   1.000
_cell.angle_alpha   90.00
_cell.angle_beta   90.00
_cell.angle_gamma   90.00
#
_symmetry.space_group_name_H-M   'P 1'
#
loop_
_entity.id
_entity.type
_entity.pdbx_description
1 polymer ?
#
loop_
_entity_poly.entity_id
_entity_poly.type
_entity_poly.pdbx_seq_one_letter_code
_entity_poly.pdbx_strand_id
1 'polypeptide(L)' 'PIFSSALNSMLSKWDHPVFTLPFNMALSMYLSATGHYNPFFPAKLVIPITTAPNISWSDLSALE' A
#
# COMPACT_ATOMS: atom_id res chain seq x y z
N PRO A 1 13.64 -15.73 2.17
CA PRO A 1 12.49 -14.92 2.64
C PRO A 1 11.20 -15.77 2.74
N ILE A 2 10.49 -15.72 3.87
CA ILE A 2 9.34 -16.60 4.17
C ILE A 2 8.18 -16.36 3.19
N PHE A 3 7.71 -15.11 3.04
CA PHE A 3 6.61 -14.77 2.13
C PHE A 3 6.89 -15.18 0.68
N SER A 4 8.07 -14.84 0.15
CA SER A 4 8.45 -15.19 -1.23
C SER A 4 8.44 -16.70 -1.46
N SER A 5 8.98 -17.49 -0.53
CA SER A 5 9.03 -18.95 -0.65
C SER A 5 7.63 -19.56 -0.62
N ALA A 6 6.81 -19.17 0.35
CA ALA A 6 5.44 -19.67 0.50
C ALA A 6 4.57 -19.32 -0.71
N LEU A 7 4.62 -18.07 -1.17
CA LEU A 7 3.85 -17.62 -2.33
C LEU A 7 4.33 -18.26 -3.62
N ASN A 8 5.64 -18.47 -3.79
CA ASN A 8 6.16 -19.13 -4.96
C ASN A 8 5.67 -20.59 -5.02
N SER A 9 5.69 -21.31 -3.90
CA SER A 9 5.17 -22.69 -3.80
C SER A 9 3.68 -22.81 -4.19
N MET A 10 2.89 -21.76 -3.94
CA MET A 10 1.49 -21.71 -4.33
C MET A 10 1.31 -21.28 -5.80
N LEU A 11 1.87 -20.14 -6.18
CA LEU A 11 1.63 -19.51 -7.49
C LEU A 11 2.35 -20.21 -8.64
N SER A 12 3.47 -20.91 -8.38
CA SER A 12 4.17 -21.70 -9.39
C SER A 12 3.32 -22.84 -9.94
N LYS A 13 2.29 -23.30 -9.20
CA LYS A 13 1.33 -24.31 -9.69
C LYS A 13 0.50 -23.82 -10.88
N TRP A 14 0.37 -22.51 -11.02
CA TRP A 14 -0.30 -21.85 -12.15
C TRP A 14 0.70 -21.09 -13.03
N ASP A 15 2.01 -21.33 -12.90
CA ASP A 15 3.08 -20.63 -13.63
C ASP A 15 3.06 -19.09 -13.46
N HIS A 16 2.56 -18.59 -12.31
CA HIS A 16 2.53 -17.16 -12.02
C HIS A 16 3.71 -16.75 -11.13
N PRO A 17 4.34 -15.59 -11.40
CA PRO A 17 5.37 -15.06 -10.51
C PRO A 17 4.76 -14.43 -9.25
N VAL A 18 5.56 -14.32 -8.19
CA VAL A 18 5.13 -13.74 -6.91
C VAL A 18 5.00 -12.21 -6.91
N PHE A 19 5.48 -11.53 -7.96
CA PHE A 19 5.52 -10.07 -8.08
C PHE A 19 5.99 -9.37 -6.78
N THR A 20 5.33 -8.28 -6.40
CA THR A 20 5.60 -7.51 -5.17
C THR A 20 4.74 -7.96 -3.99
N LEU A 21 4.02 -9.08 -4.11
CA LEU A 21 3.16 -9.61 -3.04
C LEU A 21 3.90 -9.81 -1.71
N PRO A 22 5.16 -10.33 -1.66
CA PRO A 22 5.90 -10.44 -0.41
C PRO A 22 6.10 -9.09 0.30
N PHE A 23 6.41 -8.04 -0.45
CA PHE A 23 6.58 -6.69 0.08
C PHE A 23 5.25 -6.11 0.57
N ASN A 24 4.20 -6.19 -0.25
CA ASN A 24 2.88 -5.65 0.11
C ASN A 24 2.30 -6.33 1.36
N MET A 25 2.48 -7.65 1.52
CA MET A 25 2.07 -8.35 2.73
C MET A 25 2.87 -7.91 3.95
N ALA A 26 4.20 -7.92 3.85
CA ALA A 26 5.06 -7.52 4.96
C ALA A 26 4.80 -6.07 5.40
N LEU A 27 4.68 -5.15 4.44
CA LEU A 27 4.42 -3.74 4.72
C LEU A 27 3.01 -3.54 5.30
N SER A 28 1.98 -4.15 4.73
CA SER A 28 0.61 -4.02 5.25
C SER A 28 0.51 -4.59 6.67
N MET A 29 1.11 -5.76 6.92
CA MET A 29 1.18 -6.35 8.25
C MET A 29 1.91 -5.41 9.22
N TYR A 30 3.07 -4.89 8.85
CA TYR A 30 3.83 -3.94 9.67
C TYR A 30 3.02 -2.68 10.00
N LEU A 31 2.44 -2.02 8.99
CA LEU A 31 1.66 -0.80 9.16
C LEU A 31 0.40 -1.04 9.99
N SER A 32 -0.23 -2.22 9.91
CA SER A 32 -1.35 -2.59 10.78
C SER A 32 -0.93 -2.88 12.22
N ALA A 33 0.26 -3.45 12.42
CA ALA A 33 0.77 -3.82 13.73
C ALA A 33 1.26 -2.59 14.52
N THR A 34 1.83 -1.60 13.83
CA THR A 34 2.24 -0.34 14.45
C THR A 34 1.11 0.69 14.40
N GLY A 35 0.58 1.00 13.22
CA GLY A 35 -0.44 2.03 13.05
C GLY A 35 0.01 3.42 13.51
N HIS A 36 -0.93 4.36 13.52
CA HIS A 36 -0.61 5.75 13.84
C HIS A 36 -0.28 5.99 15.33
N TYR A 37 -0.86 5.21 16.23
CA TYR A 37 -0.82 5.44 17.68
C TYR A 37 0.22 4.60 18.42
N ASN A 38 1.07 3.83 17.72
CA ASN A 38 2.15 3.11 18.39
C ASN A 38 3.20 4.10 18.95
N PRO A 39 3.59 3.97 20.23
CA PRO A 39 4.46 4.95 20.88
C PRO A 39 5.93 4.91 20.40
N PHE A 40 6.36 3.80 19.77
CA PHE A 40 7.76 3.62 19.35
C PHE A 40 7.95 3.78 17.84
N PHE A 41 6.99 3.33 17.04
CA PHE A 41 7.08 3.29 15.58
C PHE A 41 5.79 3.83 14.91
N PRO A 42 5.42 5.10 15.12
CA PRO A 42 4.17 5.65 14.60
C PRO A 42 4.17 5.73 13.07
N ALA A 43 3.15 5.17 12.44
CA ALA A 43 2.88 5.34 11.02
C ALA A 43 2.14 6.66 10.72
N LYS A 44 2.20 7.12 9.46
CA LYS A 44 1.37 8.25 9.01
C LYS A 44 -0.11 7.87 9.09
N LEU A 45 -0.93 8.78 9.58
CA LEU A 45 -2.38 8.65 9.55
C LEU A 45 -2.86 8.75 8.10
N VAL A 46 -3.49 7.68 7.61
CA VAL A 46 -4.16 7.65 6.32
C VAL A 46 -5.65 7.79 6.59
N ILE A 47 -6.25 8.87 6.08
CA ILE A 47 -7.69 9.12 6.22
C ILE A 47 -8.40 8.86 4.88
N PRO A 48 -9.61 8.28 4.90
CA PRO A 48 -10.43 8.19 3.70
C PRO A 48 -10.88 9.58 3.26
N ILE A 49 -11.08 9.75 1.96
CA ILE A 49 -11.74 10.95 1.43
C ILE A 49 -13.21 10.90 1.84
N THR A 50 -13.67 11.90 2.59
CA THR A 50 -15.04 11.97 3.12
C THR A 50 -15.90 13.05 2.47
N THR A 51 -15.31 13.91 1.64
CA THR A 51 -15.98 14.99 0.91
C THR A 51 -15.52 15.04 -0.54
N ALA A 52 -16.38 15.57 -1.42
CA ALA A 52 -15.98 15.83 -2.80
C ALA A 52 -14.84 16.87 -2.83
N PRO A 53 -13.74 16.62 -3.57
CA PRO A 53 -12.68 17.60 -3.70
C PRO A 53 -13.18 18.83 -4.47
N ASN A 54 -12.80 20.03 -4.03
CA ASN A 54 -13.07 21.25 -4.78
C ASN A 54 -12.09 21.33 -5.96
N ILE A 55 -12.58 21.08 -7.18
CA ILE A 55 -11.76 21.05 -8.40
C ILE A 55 -12.03 22.34 -9.20
N SER A 56 -11.02 23.18 -9.35
CA SER A 56 -11.02 24.35 -10.25
C SER A 56 -10.25 24.01 -11.51
N TRP A 57 -10.96 23.84 -12.64
CA TRP A 57 -10.33 23.49 -13.92
C TRP A 57 -9.52 24.65 -14.52
N SER A 58 -9.79 25.89 -14.13
CA SER A 58 -9.01 27.06 -14.56
C SER A 58 -7.57 27.03 -14.05
N ASP A 59 -7.30 26.34 -12.93
CA ASP A 59 -5.95 26.19 -12.38
C ASP A 59 -5.09 25.19 -13.20
N LEU A 60 -5.75 24.35 -14.01
CA LEU A 60 -5.08 23.42 -14.92
C LEU A 60 -4.51 24.13 -16.16
N SER A 61 -5.05 25.31 -16.50
CA SER A 61 -4.75 26.08 -17.72
C SER A 61 -3.41 26.85 -17.67
N ALA A 62 -2.55 26.62 -16.68
CA ALA A 62 -1.27 27.31 -16.51
C ALA A 62 -0.18 26.94 -17.57
N LEU A 63 -0.57 26.33 -18.69
CA LEU A 63 0.31 25.87 -19.77
C LEU A 63 -0.07 26.42 -21.16
N GLU A 64 -0.85 27.50 -21.23
CA GLU A 64 -1.09 28.24 -22.49
C GLU A 64 -0.31 29.56 -22.52
#